data_AF-A0A9R1X684-F1
#
_entry.id   AF-A0A9R1X684-F1
#
_cell.length_a   1.000
_cell.length_b   1.000
_cell.length_c   1.000
_cell.angle_alpha   90.00
_cell.angle_beta   90.00
_cell.angle_gamma   90.00
#
_symmetry.space_group_name_H-M   'P 1'
#
loop_
_entity.id
_entity.type
_entity.pdbx_description
1 polymer ?
#
loop_
_entity_poly.entity_id
_entity_poly.type
_entity_poly.pdbx_seq_one_letter_code
_entity_poly.pdbx_strand_id
1 'polypeptide(L)'
;MASSSSSYSSKQQDEFQADHPCDCDLRSRVKTSRSPDNPGRKFRVFQNSMNGKRRTDRRKPYRRKPEESCNLTLKICTLENEISICRMKIKQENNINLVNRQELDKVKWKLFTHKVALFVILYCM
;
A
#
# COMPACT_ATOMS: atom_id res chain seq x y z
N MET A 1 -45.25 -49.41 -31.97
CA MET A 1 -43.91 -49.94 -31.62
C MET A 1 -42.89 -49.38 -32.60
N ALA A 2 -41.63 -49.25 -32.14
CA ALA A 2 -40.43 -48.73 -32.81
C ALA A 2 -40.22 -47.19 -32.77
N SER A 3 -39.51 -46.77 -31.72
CA SER A 3 -38.69 -45.56 -31.64
C SER A 3 -37.54 -45.58 -32.65
N SER A 4 -37.07 -44.41 -33.07
CA SER A 4 -35.64 -44.21 -33.38
C SER A 4 -35.27 -42.74 -33.26
N SER A 5 -34.55 -42.44 -32.17
CA SER A 5 -33.87 -41.18 -31.92
C SER A 5 -32.65 -41.04 -32.82
N SER A 6 -32.60 -40.01 -33.65
CA SER A 6 -31.36 -39.59 -34.29
C SER A 6 -30.56 -38.72 -33.30
N SER A 7 -29.73 -39.34 -32.49
CA SER A 7 -28.71 -38.66 -31.68
C SER A 7 -27.58 -38.21 -32.59
N TYR A 8 -27.68 -37.01 -33.16
CA TYR A 8 -26.57 -36.38 -33.86
C TYR A 8 -25.55 -35.90 -32.83
N SER A 9 -24.55 -36.76 -32.57
CA SER A 9 -23.37 -36.42 -31.79
C SER A 9 -22.46 -35.52 -32.62
N SER A 10 -22.70 -34.21 -32.54
CA SER A 10 -21.76 -33.22 -33.06
C SER A 10 -20.63 -33.05 -32.07
N LYS A 11 -19.54 -33.78 -32.30
CA LYS A 11 -18.21 -33.42 -31.81
C LYS A 11 -17.88 -32.05 -32.41
N GLN A 12 -18.00 -30.97 -31.63
CA GLN A 12 -17.42 -29.68 -32.00
C GLN A 12 -16.26 -29.37 -31.06
N GLN A 13 -15.11 -29.29 -31.71
CA GLN A 13 -13.79 -28.92 -31.22
C GLN A 13 -13.88 -27.79 -30.18
N ASP A 14 -13.35 -28.07 -28.98
CA ASP A 14 -12.99 -27.04 -28.01
C ASP A 14 -11.80 -26.24 -28.59
N GLU A 15 -12.11 -25.25 -29.44
CA GLU A 15 -11.16 -24.22 -29.79
C GLU A 15 -11.00 -23.31 -28.56
N PHE A 16 -9.98 -23.65 -27.77
CA PHE A 16 -9.58 -22.94 -26.56
C PHE A 16 -9.05 -21.56 -26.96
N GLN A 17 -9.92 -20.55 -26.95
CA GLN A 17 -9.50 -19.16 -26.99
C GLN A 17 -9.83 -18.45 -25.67
N ALA A 18 -8.76 -17.89 -25.11
CA ALA A 18 -8.71 -17.10 -23.90
C ALA A 18 -9.62 -15.86 -24.02
N ASP A 19 -10.57 -15.77 -23.10
CA ASP A 19 -10.66 -14.68 -22.14
C ASP A 19 -11.95 -14.91 -21.35
N HIS A 20 -11.79 -15.39 -20.13
CA HIS A 20 -12.88 -15.62 -19.21
C HIS A 20 -13.46 -14.25 -18.82
N PRO A 21 -14.73 -13.93 -19.16
CA PRO A 21 -15.30 -12.63 -18.84
C PRO A 21 -15.54 -12.40 -17.34
N CYS A 22 -15.06 -13.31 -16.48
CA CYS A 22 -15.14 -13.17 -15.04
C CYS A 22 -13.88 -13.73 -14.36
N ASP A 23 -13.37 -13.02 -13.34
CA ASP A 23 -12.31 -13.50 -12.43
C ASP A 23 -12.77 -14.67 -11.53
N CYS A 24 -13.90 -15.29 -11.85
CA CYS A 24 -14.29 -16.54 -11.26
C CYS A 24 -13.63 -17.63 -12.10
N ASP A 25 -12.83 -18.50 -11.49
CA ASP A 25 -12.20 -19.69 -12.11
C ASP A 25 -13.22 -20.73 -12.65
N LEU A 26 -14.43 -20.30 -12.99
CA LEU A 26 -15.56 -21.10 -13.41
C LEU A 26 -15.74 -20.97 -14.93
N ARG A 27 -16.03 -22.10 -15.57
CA ARG A 27 -16.20 -22.18 -17.03
C ARG A 27 -17.43 -21.37 -17.48
N SER A 28 -17.21 -20.39 -18.35
CA SER A 28 -18.28 -19.65 -19.04
C SER A 28 -18.99 -20.53 -20.08
N ARG A 29 -20.30 -20.34 -20.30
CA ARG A 29 -21.05 -21.03 -21.37
C ARG A 29 -21.35 -20.06 -22.51
N VAL A 30 -21.13 -20.47 -23.76
CA VAL A 30 -21.54 -19.67 -24.93
C VAL A 30 -23.04 -19.87 -25.18
N LYS A 31 -23.77 -18.77 -25.36
CA LYS A 31 -25.17 -18.74 -25.79
C LYS A 31 -25.30 -18.00 -27.11
N THR A 32 -26.28 -18.38 -27.90
CA THR A 32 -26.62 -17.73 -29.17
C THR A 32 -27.87 -16.89 -28.97
N SER A 33 -27.81 -15.62 -29.38
CA SER A 33 -28.94 -14.69 -29.33
C SER A 33 -30.06 -15.16 -30.24
N ARG A 34 -31.27 -15.10 -29.70
CA ARG A 34 -32.53 -15.33 -30.43
C ARG A 34 -33.33 -14.03 -30.58
N SER A 35 -32.74 -12.88 -30.24
CA SER A 35 -33.41 -11.58 -30.38
C SER A 35 -33.61 -11.25 -31.86
N PRO A 36 -34.75 -10.68 -32.28
CA PRO A 36 -34.97 -10.20 -33.63
C PRO A 36 -33.92 -9.17 -34.08
N ASP A 37 -33.40 -8.37 -33.14
CA ASP A 37 -32.45 -7.29 -33.43
C ASP A 37 -31.02 -7.78 -33.65
N ASN A 38 -30.69 -8.98 -33.16
CA ASN A 38 -29.35 -9.57 -33.26
C ASN A 38 -29.44 -11.10 -33.29
N PRO A 39 -30.05 -11.69 -34.34
CA PRO A 39 -30.22 -13.13 -34.43
C PRO A 39 -28.85 -13.81 -34.66
N GLY A 40 -28.60 -14.93 -34.00
CA GLY A 40 -27.41 -15.74 -34.24
C GLY A 40 -26.12 -15.24 -33.57
N ARG A 41 -26.12 -14.07 -32.92
CA ARG A 41 -24.93 -13.54 -32.24
C ARG A 41 -24.55 -14.38 -31.03
N LYS A 42 -23.32 -14.89 -30.97
CA LYS A 42 -22.82 -15.68 -29.85
C LYS A 42 -22.25 -14.77 -28.75
N PHE A 43 -22.58 -15.05 -27.49
CA PHE A 43 -22.05 -14.34 -26.32
C PHE A 43 -21.82 -15.31 -25.16
N ARG A 44 -20.80 -15.05 -24.34
CA ARG A 44 -20.49 -15.87 -23.16
C ARG A 44 -21.32 -15.41 -21.98
N VAL A 45 -21.93 -16.35 -21.27
CA VAL A 45 -22.72 -16.09 -20.06
C VAL A 45 -22.13 -16.87 -18.89
N PHE A 46 -22.03 -16.19 -17.75
CA PHE A 46 -21.64 -16.81 -16.49
C PHE A 46 -22.78 -17.67 -15.93
N GLN A 47 -22.48 -18.90 -15.48
CA GLN A 47 -23.53 -19.87 -15.12
C GLN A 47 -24.38 -19.45 -13.90
N ASN A 48 -23.91 -18.58 -13.00
CA ASN A 48 -24.61 -18.30 -11.74
C ASN A 48 -25.45 -17.02 -11.70
N SER A 49 -25.84 -16.44 -12.85
CA SER A 49 -26.62 -15.19 -12.87
C SER A 49 -28.15 -15.36 -12.68
N MET A 50 -28.62 -16.48 -12.12
CA MET A 50 -30.05 -16.72 -11.83
C MET A 50 -30.33 -16.95 -10.33
N ASN A 51 -29.53 -16.34 -9.45
CA ASN A 51 -29.94 -16.09 -8.07
C ASN A 51 -30.03 -14.57 -7.88
N GLY A 52 -31.25 -14.06 -7.71
CA GLY A 52 -31.60 -12.65 -7.64
C GLY A 52 -30.99 -11.90 -6.45
N LYS A 53 -29.69 -11.61 -6.52
CA LYS A 53 -29.04 -10.58 -5.70
C LYS A 53 -28.42 -9.56 -6.62
N ARG A 54 -29.06 -8.38 -6.72
CA ARG A 54 -28.48 -7.15 -7.26
C ARG A 54 -27.03 -7.03 -6.79
N ARG A 55 -26.07 -7.25 -7.69
CA ARG A 55 -24.69 -6.83 -7.47
C ARG A 55 -24.64 -5.37 -7.87
N THR A 56 -24.89 -4.50 -6.90
CA THR A 56 -24.45 -3.12 -6.95
C THR A 56 -22.97 -3.10 -7.32
N ASP A 57 -22.62 -2.24 -8.28
CA ASP A 57 -21.25 -1.82 -8.57
C ASP A 57 -20.53 -1.50 -7.26
N ARG A 58 -19.76 -2.48 -6.76
CA ARG A 58 -18.66 -2.20 -5.88
C ARG A 58 -17.42 -2.43 -6.72
N ARG A 59 -16.81 -1.33 -7.16
CA ARG A 59 -15.35 -1.26 -7.30
C ARG A 59 -14.78 -2.05 -6.12
N LYS A 60 -14.23 -3.23 -6.37
CA LYS A 60 -13.64 -4.05 -5.30
C LYS A 60 -12.56 -3.16 -4.69
N PRO A 61 -12.66 -2.73 -3.41
CA PRO A 61 -11.46 -2.23 -2.77
C PRO A 61 -10.50 -3.40 -2.74
N TYR A 62 -9.27 -3.18 -3.20
CA TYR A 62 -8.17 -4.13 -3.03
C TYR A 62 -8.21 -4.61 -1.59
N ARG A 63 -8.67 -5.84 -1.36
CA ARG A 63 -8.81 -6.41 -0.03
C ARG A 63 -7.38 -6.75 0.39
N ARG A 64 -6.65 -5.79 0.98
CA ARG A 64 -5.37 -6.07 1.65
C ARG A 64 -5.64 -7.22 2.61
N LYS A 65 -4.87 -8.29 2.49
CA LYS A 65 -5.05 -9.46 3.37
C LYS A 65 -4.87 -8.96 4.82
N PRO A 66 -5.75 -9.32 5.75
CA PRO A 66 -5.69 -8.85 7.14
C PRO A 66 -4.30 -9.06 7.78
N GLU A 67 -3.64 -10.17 7.42
CA GLU A 67 -2.29 -10.52 7.87
C GLU A 67 -1.21 -9.53 7.39
N GLU A 68 -1.28 -9.09 6.13
CA GLU A 68 -0.36 -8.10 5.56
C GLU A 68 -0.56 -6.74 6.23
N SER A 69 -1.81 -6.36 6.53
CA SER A 69 -2.09 -5.12 7.27
C SER A 69 -1.56 -5.16 8.71
N CYS A 70 -1.69 -6.27 9.42
CA CYS A 70 -1.16 -6.40 10.79
C CYS A 70 0.38 -6.32 10.83
N ASN A 71 1.05 -6.95 9.86
CA ASN A 71 2.52 -6.90 9.74
C ASN A 71 3.01 -5.47 9.47
N LEU A 72 2.32 -4.76 8.58
CA LEU A 72 2.64 -3.36 8.27
C LEU A 72 2.39 -2.44 9.48
N THR A 73 1.28 -2.61 10.19
CA THR A 73 1.00 -1.83 11.41
C THR A 73 2.08 -2.06 12.47
N LEU A 74 2.50 -3.31 12.69
CA LEU A 74 3.58 -3.61 13.63
C LEU A 74 4.89 -2.92 13.23
N LYS A 75 5.26 -2.98 11.94
CA LYS A 75 6.46 -2.31 11.42
C LYS A 75 6.39 -0.79 11.60
N ILE A 76 5.22 -0.19 11.37
CA ILE A 76 5.01 1.24 11.58
C ILE A 76 5.22 1.57 13.07
N CYS A 77 4.61 0.83 13.99
CA CYS A 77 4.81 1.04 15.42
C CYS A 77 6.28 0.92 15.84
N THR A 78 7.01 -0.06 15.30
CA THR A 78 8.44 -0.21 15.58
C THR A 78 9.25 0.99 15.09
N LEU A 79 9.01 1.42 13.84
CA LEU A 79 9.70 2.59 13.27
C LEU A 79 9.37 3.88 14.01
N GLU A 80 8.12 4.07 14.42
CA GLU A 80 7.71 5.24 15.23
C GLU A 80 8.42 5.26 16.59
N ASN A 81 8.56 4.11 17.25
CA ASN A 81 9.32 3.99 18.49
C ASN A 81 10.81 4.29 18.28
N GLU A 82 11.42 3.76 17.24
CA GLU A 82 12.82 4.06 16.90
C GLU A 82 13.03 5.55 16.63
N ILE A 83 12.14 6.19 15.86
CA ILE A 83 12.16 7.64 15.60
C ILE A 83 12.03 8.41 16.92
N SER A 84 11.16 7.99 17.82
CA SER A 84 10.98 8.61 19.14
C SER A 84 12.27 8.55 19.97
N ILE A 85 12.92 7.38 20.01
CA ILE A 85 14.19 7.18 20.71
C ILE A 85 15.29 8.07 20.10
N CYS A 86 15.41 8.10 18.78
CA CYS A 86 16.37 8.96 18.08
C CYS A 86 16.14 10.45 18.40
N ARG A 87 14.87 10.91 18.40
CA ARG A 87 14.54 12.30 18.76
C ARG A 87 14.94 12.64 20.20
N MET A 88 14.76 11.72 21.13
CA MET A 88 15.16 11.92 22.53
C MET A 88 16.67 12.05 22.67
N LYS A 89 17.45 11.19 21.99
CA LYS A 89 18.92 11.26 21.99
C LYS A 89 19.44 12.60 21.44
N ILE A 90 18.90 13.06 20.31
CA ILE A 90 19.27 14.35 19.71
C ILE A 90 18.98 15.52 20.66
N LYS A 91 17.82 15.50 21.34
CA LYS A 91 17.49 16.54 22.34
C LYS A 91 18.48 16.53 23.51
N GLN A 92 18.87 15.36 23.99
CA GLN A 92 19.84 15.23 25.08
C GLN A 92 21.22 15.74 24.66
N GLU A 93 21.72 15.33 23.50
CA GLU A 93 23.01 15.80 22.95
C GLU A 93 23.01 17.32 22.73
N ASN A 94 21.92 17.89 22.22
CA ASN A 94 21.78 19.34 22.06
C ASN A 94 21.84 20.07 23.40
N ASN A 95 21.20 19.53 24.45
CA ASN A 95 21.26 20.11 25.79
C ASN A 95 22.68 20.04 26.37
N ILE A 96 23.39 18.92 26.19
CA ILE A 96 24.79 18.78 26.62
C ILE A 96 25.69 19.78 25.88
N ASN A 97 25.52 19.90 24.56
CA ASN A 97 26.26 20.85 23.74
C ASN A 97 25.99 22.30 24.18
N LEU A 98 24.75 22.64 24.54
CA LEU A 98 24.40 23.95 25.07
C LEU A 98 25.13 24.25 26.38
N VAL A 99 25.17 23.30 27.31
CA VAL A 99 25.90 23.43 28.59
C VAL A 99 27.39 23.60 28.34
N ASN A 100 27.98 22.77 27.47
CA ASN A 100 29.39 22.87 27.11
C ASN A 100 29.74 24.23 26.48
N ARG A 101 28.85 24.76 25.63
CA ARG A 101 29.01 26.08 25.01
C ARG A 101 28.98 27.21 26.05
N GLN A 102 28.10 27.11 27.05
CA GLN A 102 28.07 28.08 28.15
C GLN A 102 29.35 28.06 28.99
N GLU A 103 29.91 26.89 29.29
CA GLU A 103 31.19 26.79 30.01
C GLU A 103 32.35 27.38 29.18
N LEU A 104 32.35 27.15 27.88
CA LEU A 104 33.35 27.72 26.97
C LEU A 104 33.27 29.25 26.90
N ASP A 105 32.05 29.80 26.85
CA ASP A 105 31.83 31.25 26.90
C ASP A 105 32.32 31.86 28.22
N LYS A 106 32.09 31.19 29.37
CA LYS A 106 32.64 31.63 30.67
C LYS A 106 34.17 31.70 30.65
N VAL A 107 34.84 30.68 30.12
CA VAL A 107 36.31 30.66 30.02
C VAL A 107 36.81 31.75 29.08
N LYS A 108 36.12 31.96 27.94
CA LYS A 108 36.46 33.01 26.98
C LYS A 108 36.33 34.40 27.60
N TRP A 109 35.27 34.65 28.38
CA TRP A 109 35.10 35.90 29.12
C TRP A 109 36.22 36.12 30.15
N LYS A 110 36.59 35.10 30.93
CA LYS A 110 37.72 35.20 31.86
C LYS A 110 39.02 35.56 31.15
N LEU A 111 39.33 34.87 30.04
CA LEU A 111 40.52 35.16 29.24
C LEU A 111 40.50 36.59 28.69
N PHE A 112 39.34 37.05 28.21
CA PHE A 112 39.17 38.42 27.74
C PHE A 112 39.42 39.43 28.85
N THR A 113 38.84 39.25 30.03
CA THR A 113 39.06 40.14 31.19
C THR A 113 40.52 40.19 31.60
N HIS A 114 41.22 39.05 31.65
CA HIS A 114 42.66 39.03 31.95
C HIS A 114 43.49 39.73 30.87
N LYS A 115 43.16 39.58 29.59
CA LYS A 115 43.83 40.30 28.50
C LYS A 115 43.62 41.82 28.59
N VAL A 116 42.40 42.26 28.91
CA VAL A 116 42.10 43.68 29.11
C VAL A 116 42.87 44.22 30.33
N ALA A 117 42.90 43.50 31.44
CA ALA A 117 43.65 43.90 32.63
C ALA A 117 45.16 44.04 32.32
N LEU A 118 45.75 43.07 31.60
CA LEU A 118 47.13 43.14 31.13
C LEU A 118 47.36 44.36 30.23
N PHE A 119 46.44 44.63 29.30
CA PHE A 119 46.55 45.80 28.43
C PHE A 119 46.52 47.11 29.23
N VAL A 120 45.62 47.24 30.20
CA VAL A 120 45.55 48.42 31.07
C VAL A 120 46.84 48.60 31.87
N ILE A 121 47.41 47.52 32.44
CA ILE A 121 48.67 47.59 33.19
C ILE A 121 49.84 47.99 32.29
N LEU A 122 49.92 47.46 31.06
CA LEU A 122 51.06 47.67 30.17
C LEU A 122 51.02 48.99 29.38
N TYR A 123 49.83 49.53 29.12
CA TYR A 123 49.66 50.68 28.22
C TYR A 123 48.98 51.89 28.86
N CYS A 124 48.33 51.75 30.02
CA CYS A 124 47.70 52.87 30.73
C CYS A 124 48.41 53.24 32.04
N MET A 125 49.49 52.55 32.42
CA MET A 125 50.48 53.04 33.39
C MET A 125 51.67 53.64 32.65
#